data_AF-A0AAP0S8B2-F1
#
_entry.id   AF-A0AAP0S8B2-F1
#
_cell.length_a   1.000
_cell.length_b   1.000
_cell.length_c   1.000
_cell.angle_alpha   90.00
_cell.angle_beta   90.00
_cell.angle_gamma   90.00
#
_symmetry.space_group_name_H-M   'P 1'
#
loop_
_entity.id
_entity.type
_entity.pdbx_description
1 polymer ?
#
loop_
_entity_poly.entity_id
_entity_poly.type
_entity_poly.pdbx_seq_one_letter_code
_entity_poly.pdbx_strand_id
1 'polypeptide(L)'
;MVSMNLGMLHYVLDHVYGAFVHRTKISPPFFSRGWGGTKLELLERIIKQLFPDLAGQNWPPVLIQPTWKTVWETKTACLREGVFKTPCDEQLLGALPPESHNARVAFLTPKFVPPQRMACVVHLAGTGDHTFERRLRLGGPLLKENIATMVLESPFYGQRRPILQRGARLLCVSDLLLLGSATIEEARSLLYWLDSEAGFGKTGVCGLSMGGVHAAMVGSLHPTPVATLPFLSPHSAVVAFCEGILKHATAWEALREDLAVQKTAMTLEEVRERMRNVLSLTDVTRFPIPKNPNAVIFVAATVSTRSQYHHMIVYSCIIRNLWLTHPE
;
A
#
# COMPACT_ATOMS: atom_id res chain seq x y z
N MET A 1 35.61 -20.59 15.15
CA MET A 1 35.00 -19.98 13.94
C MET A 1 33.77 -19.22 14.39
N VAL A 2 33.83 -17.89 14.42
CA VAL A 2 32.73 -17.04 14.88
C VAL A 2 31.64 -17.10 13.83
N SER A 3 30.48 -17.68 14.15
CA SER A 3 29.28 -17.54 13.32
C SER A 3 28.83 -16.08 13.42
N MET A 4 29.35 -15.22 12.54
CA MET A 4 28.74 -13.91 12.35
C MET A 4 27.29 -14.14 11.96
N ASN A 5 26.38 -13.61 12.77
CA ASN A 5 24.95 -13.69 12.55
C ASN A 5 24.65 -13.00 11.21
N LEU A 6 24.48 -13.78 10.15
CA LEU A 6 24.40 -13.32 8.76
C LEU A 6 23.29 -12.27 8.58
N GLY A 7 22.23 -12.36 9.38
CA GLY A 7 21.17 -11.34 9.46
C GLY A 7 21.66 -10.00 10.00
N MET A 8 22.51 -9.99 11.03
CA MET A 8 23.09 -8.78 11.62
C MET A 8 24.08 -8.11 10.64
N LEU A 9 24.88 -8.90 9.93
CA LEU A 9 25.80 -8.37 8.91
C LEU A 9 25.04 -7.70 7.77
N HIS A 10 24.00 -8.35 7.22
CA HIS A 10 23.16 -7.75 6.19
C HIS A 10 22.37 -6.53 6.69
N TYR A 11 21.88 -6.55 7.93
CA TYR A 11 21.23 -5.39 8.56
C TYR A 11 22.18 -4.19 8.62
N VAL A 12 23.42 -4.40 9.06
CA VAL A 12 24.45 -3.35 9.11
C VAL A 12 24.79 -2.87 7.71
N LEU A 13 24.96 -3.77 6.73
CA LEU A 13 25.24 -3.41 5.35
C LEU A 13 24.10 -2.61 4.70
N ASP A 14 22.83 -2.99 4.89
CA ASP A 14 21.67 -2.24 4.38
C ASP A 14 21.54 -0.87 5.06
N HIS A 15 21.86 -0.77 6.36
CA HIS A 15 21.90 0.51 7.06
C HIS A 15 23.02 1.40 6.57
N VAL A 16 24.22 0.86 6.40
CA VAL A 16 25.38 1.60 5.89
C VAL A 16 25.15 2.00 4.44
N TYR A 17 24.67 1.10 3.58
CA TYR A 17 24.37 1.37 2.17
C TYR A 17 23.23 2.38 2.02
N GLY A 18 22.10 2.17 2.70
CA GLY A 18 20.97 3.09 2.64
C GLY A 18 21.31 4.46 3.26
N ALA A 19 22.06 4.50 4.37
CA ALA A 19 22.58 5.74 4.91
C ALA A 19 23.54 6.41 3.93
N PHE A 20 24.45 5.67 3.30
CA PHE A 20 25.41 6.20 2.34
C PHE A 20 24.70 6.77 1.10
N VAL A 21 23.84 5.99 0.43
CA VAL A 21 23.10 6.41 -0.77
C VAL A 21 22.20 7.62 -0.49
N HIS A 22 21.57 7.69 0.69
CA HIS A 22 20.68 8.81 1.02
C HIS A 22 21.44 10.04 1.55
N ARG A 23 22.53 9.86 2.32
CA ARG A 23 23.36 10.98 2.80
C ARG A 23 24.19 11.62 1.68
N THR A 24 24.55 10.85 0.66
CA THR A 24 25.28 11.37 -0.52
C THR A 24 24.41 12.16 -1.49
N LYS A 25 23.10 12.32 -1.21
CA LYS A 25 22.13 13.09 -2.03
C LYS A 25 22.06 12.69 -3.51
N ILE A 26 22.53 11.48 -3.86
CA ILE A 26 22.52 10.97 -5.24
C ILE A 26 21.09 10.84 -5.78
N SER A 27 20.12 10.61 -4.89
CA SER A 27 18.68 10.65 -5.20
C SER A 27 17.98 11.78 -4.44
N PRO A 28 16.95 12.42 -5.01
CA PRO A 28 16.16 13.41 -4.28
C PRO A 28 15.55 12.80 -3.01
N PRO A 29 15.47 13.57 -1.91
CA PRO A 29 14.83 13.11 -0.68
C PRO A 29 13.30 13.09 -0.83
N PHE A 30 12.64 12.33 0.04
CA PHE A 30 11.21 12.46 0.31
C PHE A 30 10.90 13.80 0.98
N PHE A 31 9.70 14.30 0.72
CA PHE A 31 9.10 15.47 1.36
C PHE A 31 9.88 16.78 1.15
N SER A 32 10.54 16.89 -0.01
CA SER A 32 11.34 18.07 -0.38
C SER A 32 10.53 19.36 -0.51
N ARG A 33 9.20 19.28 -0.57
CA ARG A 33 8.27 20.41 -0.59
C ARG A 33 7.48 20.58 0.72
N GLY A 34 7.95 19.96 1.81
CA GLY A 34 7.41 20.19 3.15
C GLY A 34 6.19 19.33 3.50
N TRP A 35 5.29 19.89 4.29
CA TRP A 35 4.14 19.18 4.87
C TRP A 35 2.96 19.10 3.90
N GLY A 36 2.82 20.12 3.03
CA GLY A 36 1.75 20.24 2.05
C GLY A 36 0.50 21.01 2.54
N GLY A 37 0.65 21.80 3.60
CA GLY A 37 -0.30 22.84 4.02
C GLY A 37 -1.72 22.34 4.23
N THR A 38 -2.69 23.00 3.59
CA THR A 38 -4.14 22.74 3.75
C THR A 38 -4.54 21.30 3.41
N LYS A 39 -3.79 20.60 2.54
CA LYS A 39 -4.03 19.17 2.24
C LYS A 39 -3.77 18.30 3.47
N LEU A 40 -2.71 18.61 4.24
CA LEU A 40 -2.40 17.88 5.45
C LEU A 40 -3.43 18.17 6.54
N GLU A 41 -3.83 19.43 6.71
CA GLU A 41 -4.86 19.83 7.68
C GLU A 41 -6.20 19.13 7.41
N LEU A 42 -6.60 19.04 6.13
CA LEU A 42 -7.77 18.29 5.69
C LEU A 42 -7.69 16.82 6.10
N LEU A 43 -6.57 16.16 5.82
CA LEU A 43 -6.36 14.75 6.13
C LEU A 43 -6.36 14.50 7.64
N GLU A 44 -5.67 15.33 8.41
CA GLU A 44 -5.69 15.24 9.88
C GLU A 44 -7.11 15.38 10.43
N ARG A 45 -7.91 16.30 9.88
CA ARG A 45 -9.31 16.49 10.28
C ARG A 45 -10.17 15.26 9.95
N ILE A 46 -10.12 14.77 8.71
CA ILE A 46 -10.89 13.60 8.26
C ILE A 46 -10.52 12.39 9.14
N ILE A 47 -9.23 12.13 9.30
CA ILE A 47 -8.77 10.95 10.03
C ILE A 47 -9.10 11.04 11.52
N LYS A 48 -8.97 12.22 12.16
CA LYS A 48 -9.39 12.43 13.56
C LYS A 48 -10.89 12.26 13.77
N GLN A 49 -11.72 12.53 12.75
CA GLN A 49 -13.16 12.27 12.82
C GLN A 49 -13.49 10.78 12.65
N LEU A 50 -12.69 10.03 11.88
CA LEU A 50 -12.89 8.60 11.67
C LEU A 50 -12.44 7.75 12.87
N PHE A 51 -11.33 8.09 13.53
CA PHE A 51 -10.76 7.26 14.61
C PHE A 51 -11.64 7.00 15.85
N PRO A 52 -12.46 7.94 16.35
CA PRO A 52 -13.35 7.68 17.49
C PRO A 52 -14.44 6.64 17.19
N ASP A 53 -14.89 6.57 15.93
CA ASP A 53 -16.08 5.82 15.52
C ASP A 53 -15.77 4.62 14.60
N LEU A 54 -14.50 4.41 14.25
CA LEU A 54 -14.02 3.35 13.34
C LEU A 54 -14.49 1.94 13.74
N ALA A 55 -14.66 1.67 15.03
CA ALA A 55 -15.15 0.38 15.52
C ALA A 55 -16.66 0.16 15.26
N GLY A 56 -17.43 1.23 15.09
CA GLY A 56 -18.89 1.19 14.89
C GLY A 56 -19.34 1.50 13.46
N GLN A 57 -18.51 2.16 12.65
CA GLN A 57 -18.89 2.54 11.29
C GLN A 57 -18.58 1.44 10.27
N ASN A 58 -19.63 0.77 9.80
CA ASN A 58 -19.56 -0.17 8.68
C ASN A 58 -19.91 0.56 7.37
N TRP A 59 -19.17 1.61 7.00
CA TRP A 59 -19.50 2.36 5.78
C TRP A 59 -19.26 1.50 4.54
N PRO A 60 -20.26 1.38 3.65
CA PRO A 60 -20.14 0.53 2.48
C PRO A 60 -19.08 1.09 1.52
N PRO A 61 -18.24 0.24 0.90
CA PRO A 61 -17.42 0.64 -0.23
C PRO A 61 -18.30 1.16 -1.38
N VAL A 62 -17.77 2.11 -2.14
CA VAL A 62 -18.50 2.65 -3.30
C VAL A 62 -18.41 1.66 -4.45
N LEU A 63 -19.54 1.40 -5.10
CA LEU A 63 -19.55 0.59 -6.31
C LEU A 63 -18.83 1.32 -7.44
N ILE A 64 -17.82 0.68 -8.01
CA ILE A 64 -17.05 1.19 -9.14
C ILE A 64 -17.46 0.51 -10.44
N GLN A 65 -17.19 1.16 -11.57
CA GLN A 65 -17.45 0.62 -12.91
C GLN A 65 -16.16 0.65 -13.74
N PRO A 66 -15.27 -0.36 -13.58
CA PRO A 66 -14.03 -0.41 -14.35
C PRO A 66 -14.31 -0.62 -15.84
N THR A 67 -13.71 0.22 -16.67
CA THR A 67 -13.66 0.04 -18.12
C THR A 67 -12.45 -0.80 -18.46
N TRP A 68 -12.65 -1.93 -19.14
CA TRP A 68 -11.61 -2.93 -19.39
C TRP A 68 -11.09 -2.91 -20.82
N LYS A 69 -9.78 -3.12 -20.97
CA LYS A 69 -9.09 -3.40 -22.23
C LYS A 69 -8.32 -4.71 -22.09
N THR A 70 -8.53 -5.66 -23.00
CA THR A 70 -7.72 -6.88 -23.07
C THR A 70 -6.31 -6.54 -23.56
N VAL A 71 -5.30 -6.92 -22.77
CA VAL A 71 -3.88 -6.73 -23.10
C VAL A 71 -3.34 -7.97 -23.82
N TRP A 72 -3.60 -9.15 -23.28
CA TRP A 72 -3.31 -10.41 -23.94
C TRP A 72 -4.26 -11.51 -23.47
N GLU A 73 -4.37 -12.56 -24.28
CA GLU A 73 -5.20 -13.72 -23.98
C GLU A 73 -4.53 -15.00 -24.50
N THR A 74 -4.66 -16.08 -23.73
CA THR A 74 -4.26 -17.43 -24.14
C THR A 74 -5.47 -18.37 -24.11
N LYS A 75 -5.23 -19.68 -24.31
CA LYS A 75 -6.26 -20.69 -24.13
C LYS A 75 -6.74 -20.76 -22.67
N THR A 76 -5.88 -20.49 -21.69
CA THR A 76 -6.17 -20.76 -20.26
C THR A 76 -6.19 -19.51 -19.38
N ALA A 77 -5.75 -18.35 -19.87
CA ALA A 77 -5.69 -17.13 -19.07
C ALA A 77 -5.96 -15.87 -19.91
N CYS A 78 -6.37 -14.80 -19.24
CA CYS A 78 -6.59 -13.48 -19.83
C CYS A 78 -5.99 -12.40 -18.93
N LEU A 79 -5.26 -11.46 -19.51
CA LEU A 79 -4.85 -10.22 -18.85
C LEU A 79 -5.64 -9.05 -19.42
N ARG A 80 -6.34 -8.34 -18.54
CA ARG A 80 -7.03 -7.08 -18.86
C ARG A 80 -6.43 -5.94 -18.05
N GLU A 81 -6.43 -4.75 -18.60
CA GLU A 81 -6.20 -3.51 -17.85
C GLU A 81 -7.50 -2.76 -17.73
N GLY A 82 -7.79 -2.26 -16.53
CA GLY A 82 -8.99 -1.54 -16.17
C GLY A 82 -8.69 -0.12 -15.70
N VAL A 83 -9.62 0.78 -15.96
CA VAL A 83 -9.60 2.16 -15.44
C VAL A 83 -10.96 2.50 -14.84
N PHE A 84 -10.98 3.13 -13.67
CA PHE A 84 -12.19 3.65 -13.03
C PHE A 84 -11.88 4.95 -12.28
N LYS A 85 -12.90 5.77 -12.03
CA LYS A 85 -12.77 6.98 -11.22
C LYS A 85 -12.44 6.58 -9.77
N THR A 86 -11.46 7.25 -9.17
CA THR A 86 -11.09 7.00 -7.76
C THR A 86 -12.30 7.29 -6.84
N PRO A 87 -12.74 6.33 -6.02
CA PRO A 87 -13.95 6.40 -5.20
C PRO A 87 -13.72 7.19 -3.91
N CYS A 88 -13.29 8.44 -4.03
CA CYS A 88 -13.10 9.37 -2.92
C CYS A 88 -14.11 10.51 -2.99
N ASP A 89 -14.41 11.12 -1.83
CA ASP A 89 -15.22 12.35 -1.79
C ASP A 89 -14.53 13.50 -2.55
N GLU A 90 -15.30 14.54 -2.88
CA GLU A 90 -14.80 15.67 -3.68
C GLU A 90 -13.64 16.43 -3.02
N GLN A 91 -13.59 16.51 -1.68
CA GLN A 91 -12.51 17.20 -0.97
C GLN A 91 -11.20 16.40 -1.11
N LEU A 92 -11.26 15.09 -0.90
CA LEU A 92 -10.11 14.22 -1.03
C LEU A 92 -9.65 14.10 -2.49
N LEU A 93 -10.59 14.02 -3.44
CA LEU A 93 -10.30 14.03 -4.87
C LEU A 93 -9.64 15.35 -5.31
N GLY A 94 -10.11 16.49 -4.77
CA GLY A 94 -9.50 17.80 -5.00
C GLY A 94 -8.09 17.95 -4.40
N ALA A 95 -7.78 17.19 -3.35
CA ALA A 95 -6.44 17.16 -2.77
C ALA A 95 -5.46 16.27 -3.56
N LEU A 96 -5.96 15.22 -4.23
CA LEU A 96 -5.17 14.34 -5.10
C LEU A 96 -4.67 15.08 -6.35
N PRO A 97 -3.49 14.69 -6.87
CA PRO A 97 -3.04 15.17 -8.17
C PRO A 97 -3.98 14.66 -9.29
N PRO A 98 -4.21 15.45 -10.36
CA PRO A 98 -5.11 15.07 -11.45
C PRO A 98 -4.79 13.70 -12.08
N GLU A 99 -3.50 13.37 -12.18
CA GLU A 99 -3.02 12.08 -12.69
C GLU A 99 -3.50 10.89 -11.85
N SER A 100 -3.90 11.12 -10.60
CA SER A 100 -4.42 10.09 -9.68
C SER A 100 -5.94 10.10 -9.53
N HIS A 101 -6.69 10.91 -10.30
CA HIS A 101 -8.17 10.93 -10.26
C HIS A 101 -8.82 9.67 -10.83
N ASN A 102 -8.08 8.92 -11.63
CA ASN A 102 -8.50 7.63 -12.15
C ASN A 102 -7.56 6.55 -11.64
N ALA A 103 -8.14 5.52 -11.03
CA ALA A 103 -7.45 4.32 -10.64
C ALA A 103 -7.16 3.45 -11.86
N ARG A 104 -6.00 2.78 -11.83
CA ARG A 104 -5.58 1.83 -12.88
C ARG A 104 -5.32 0.48 -12.26
N VAL A 105 -5.81 -0.57 -12.90
CA VAL A 105 -5.72 -1.94 -12.42
C VAL A 105 -5.34 -2.90 -13.55
N ALA A 106 -4.49 -3.87 -13.27
CA ALA A 106 -4.31 -5.03 -14.14
C ALA A 106 -4.99 -6.25 -13.53
N PHE A 107 -5.64 -7.06 -14.35
CA PHE A 107 -6.43 -8.20 -13.90
C PHE A 107 -6.10 -9.45 -14.70
N LEU A 108 -5.38 -10.37 -14.05
CA LEU A 108 -4.99 -11.66 -14.58
C LEU A 108 -5.94 -12.73 -14.07
N THR A 109 -6.72 -13.33 -14.96
CA THR A 109 -7.76 -14.31 -14.62
C THR A 109 -7.58 -15.63 -15.37
N PRO A 110 -7.90 -16.78 -14.77
CA PRO A 110 -8.01 -18.03 -15.51
C PRO A 110 -9.25 -18.00 -16.41
N LYS A 111 -9.21 -18.74 -17.51
CA LYS A 111 -10.33 -18.88 -18.44
C LYS A 111 -11.13 -20.14 -18.13
N PHE A 112 -12.43 -20.09 -18.44
CA PHE A 112 -13.38 -21.19 -18.33
C PHE A 112 -13.66 -21.68 -16.91
N VAL A 113 -13.29 -20.90 -15.89
CA VAL A 113 -13.70 -21.13 -14.50
C VAL A 113 -14.77 -20.09 -14.16
N PRO A 114 -15.96 -20.51 -13.72
CA PRO A 114 -16.98 -19.58 -13.26
C PRO A 114 -16.48 -18.75 -12.06
N PRO A 115 -16.76 -17.44 -11.97
CA PRO A 115 -16.31 -16.59 -10.87
C PRO A 115 -16.60 -17.12 -9.47
N GLN A 116 -17.74 -17.77 -9.28
CA GLN A 116 -18.16 -18.34 -8.00
C GLN A 116 -17.23 -19.47 -7.52
N ARG A 117 -16.46 -20.06 -8.43
CA ARG A 117 -15.44 -21.10 -8.15
C ARG A 117 -14.02 -20.55 -8.20
N MET A 118 -13.84 -19.24 -8.36
CA MET A 118 -12.55 -18.57 -8.35
C MET A 118 -12.35 -17.81 -7.04
N ALA A 119 -11.09 -17.69 -6.63
CA ALA A 119 -10.68 -16.65 -5.70
C ALA A 119 -10.05 -15.49 -6.47
N CYS A 120 -10.03 -14.28 -5.90
CA CYS A 120 -9.25 -13.17 -6.43
C CYS A 120 -8.51 -12.43 -5.34
N VAL A 121 -7.23 -12.16 -5.57
CA VAL A 121 -6.38 -11.38 -4.65
C VAL A 121 -6.04 -10.04 -5.27
N VAL A 122 -6.28 -8.96 -4.54
CA VAL A 122 -5.88 -7.59 -4.87
C VAL A 122 -4.50 -7.30 -4.29
N HIS A 123 -3.52 -7.03 -5.14
CA HIS A 123 -2.13 -6.78 -4.80
C HIS A 123 -1.81 -5.29 -4.73
N LEU A 124 -1.44 -4.82 -3.55
CA LEU A 124 -1.10 -3.43 -3.28
C LEU A 124 0.41 -3.18 -3.38
N ALA A 125 0.78 -2.03 -3.94
CA ALA A 125 2.17 -1.68 -4.22
C ALA A 125 2.96 -1.34 -2.95
N GLY A 126 4.19 -1.83 -2.86
CA GLY A 126 5.19 -1.32 -1.92
C GLY A 126 5.84 -0.04 -2.42
N THR A 127 6.67 0.60 -1.59
CA THR A 127 7.36 1.84 -1.97
C THR A 127 8.21 1.65 -3.24
N GLY A 128 7.90 2.43 -4.28
CA GLY A 128 8.60 2.41 -5.57
C GLY A 128 8.24 1.25 -6.50
N ASP A 129 7.20 0.47 -6.17
CA ASP A 129 6.61 -0.49 -7.09
C ASP A 129 5.66 0.21 -8.06
N HIS A 130 6.24 0.76 -9.13
CA HIS A 130 5.55 1.72 -10.00
C HIS A 130 4.54 1.12 -10.97
N THR A 131 4.75 -0.10 -11.45
CA THR A 131 3.93 -0.71 -12.51
C THR A 131 3.27 -2.00 -12.01
N PHE A 132 2.55 -2.69 -12.90
CA PHE A 132 1.92 -3.97 -12.58
C PHE A 132 2.89 -5.16 -12.55
N GLU A 133 4.01 -5.05 -13.28
CA GLU A 133 4.78 -6.20 -13.76
C GLU A 133 5.28 -7.11 -12.64
N ARG A 134 5.90 -6.55 -11.59
CA ARG A 134 6.46 -7.33 -10.48
C ARG A 134 5.40 -8.14 -9.76
N ARG A 135 4.23 -7.56 -9.54
CA ARG A 135 3.10 -8.19 -8.87
C ARG A 135 2.39 -9.20 -9.76
N LEU A 136 2.26 -8.92 -11.07
CA LEU A 136 1.69 -9.88 -12.03
C LEU A 136 2.50 -11.19 -12.12
N ARG A 137 3.83 -11.14 -11.92
CA ARG A 137 4.67 -12.35 -11.86
C ARG A 137 4.28 -13.31 -10.72
N LEU A 138 3.64 -12.81 -9.67
CA LEU A 138 3.11 -13.63 -8.58
C LEU A 138 1.83 -14.37 -8.98
N GLY A 139 1.09 -13.85 -9.98
CA GLY A 139 -0.18 -14.42 -10.40
C GLY A 139 -0.07 -15.68 -11.26
N GLY A 140 1.05 -15.87 -11.97
CA GLY A 140 1.24 -17.03 -12.86
C GLY A 140 1.03 -18.38 -12.16
N PRO A 141 1.67 -18.66 -11.02
CA PRO A 141 1.42 -19.87 -10.23
C PRO A 141 -0.01 -19.97 -9.68
N LEU A 142 -0.62 -18.84 -9.30
CA LEU A 142 -1.95 -18.76 -8.68
C LEU A 142 -3.09 -19.16 -9.66
N LEU A 143 -2.90 -18.92 -10.95
CA LEU A 143 -3.86 -19.32 -11.99
C LEU A 143 -4.16 -20.82 -12.00
N LYS A 144 -3.18 -21.67 -11.64
CA LYS A 144 -3.35 -23.13 -11.58
C LYS A 144 -4.30 -23.59 -10.46
N GLU A 145 -4.51 -22.72 -9.49
CA GLU A 145 -5.36 -22.96 -8.32
C GLU A 145 -6.69 -22.21 -8.42
N ASN A 146 -7.05 -21.72 -9.62
CA ASN A 146 -8.22 -20.88 -9.88
C ASN A 146 -8.23 -19.56 -9.07
N ILE A 147 -7.04 -19.04 -8.76
CA ILE A 147 -6.88 -17.77 -8.05
C ILE A 147 -6.47 -16.71 -9.08
N ALA A 148 -7.36 -15.74 -9.29
CA ALA A 148 -7.08 -14.56 -10.09
C ALA A 148 -6.22 -13.54 -9.33
N THR A 149 -5.46 -12.74 -10.07
CA THR A 149 -4.58 -11.71 -9.53
C THR A 149 -4.99 -10.35 -10.08
N MET A 150 -5.44 -9.47 -9.20
CA MET A 150 -5.75 -8.09 -9.51
C MET A 150 -4.66 -7.18 -8.92
N VAL A 151 -4.08 -6.29 -9.71
CA VAL A 151 -2.93 -5.46 -9.31
C VAL A 151 -3.31 -4.00 -9.44
N LEU A 152 -3.41 -3.28 -8.31
CA LEU A 152 -3.77 -1.86 -8.27
C LEU A 152 -2.51 -0.98 -8.41
N GLU A 153 -2.44 -0.11 -9.42
CA GLU A 153 -1.39 0.91 -9.48
C GLU A 153 -1.72 2.02 -8.49
N SER A 154 -0.88 2.17 -7.46
CA SER A 154 -1.11 3.19 -6.43
C SER A 154 -1.10 4.61 -7.03
N PRO A 155 -1.88 5.54 -6.47
CA PRO A 155 -1.73 6.96 -6.76
C PRO A 155 -0.29 7.40 -6.51
N PHE A 156 0.14 8.46 -7.20
CA PHE A 156 1.53 8.94 -7.23
C PHE A 156 2.57 8.00 -7.86
N TYR A 157 2.21 6.81 -8.35
CA TYR A 157 3.11 5.87 -9.00
C TYR A 157 2.74 5.59 -10.46
N GLY A 158 3.68 5.05 -11.23
CA GLY A 158 3.44 4.64 -12.61
C GLY A 158 2.88 5.77 -13.46
N GLN A 159 1.75 5.53 -14.11
CA GLN A 159 1.06 6.53 -14.92
C GLN A 159 0.29 7.57 -14.09
N ARG A 160 0.11 7.30 -12.79
CA ARG A 160 -0.60 8.16 -11.82
C ARG A 160 0.35 9.10 -11.06
N ARG A 161 1.64 9.13 -11.43
CA ARG A 161 2.68 9.95 -10.79
C ARG A 161 2.62 11.42 -11.27
N PRO A 162 2.59 12.41 -10.36
CA PRO A 162 2.72 13.82 -10.72
C PRO A 162 3.99 14.11 -11.51
N ILE A 163 3.90 14.99 -12.50
CA ILE A 163 5.02 15.34 -13.42
C ILE A 163 6.29 15.74 -12.67
N LEU A 164 6.17 16.53 -11.60
CA LEU A 164 7.32 17.03 -10.84
C LEU A 164 7.92 15.98 -9.88
N GLN A 165 7.24 14.86 -9.65
CA GLN A 165 7.71 13.82 -8.76
C GLN A 165 8.70 12.88 -9.47
N ARG A 166 9.86 12.67 -8.84
CA ARG A 166 10.89 11.74 -9.34
C ARG A 166 10.79 10.38 -8.65
N GLY A 167 10.48 9.34 -9.43
CA GLY A 167 10.33 7.99 -8.91
C GLY A 167 9.32 7.92 -7.78
N ALA A 168 9.69 7.25 -6.68
CA ALA A 168 8.83 7.05 -5.51
C ALA A 168 8.87 8.21 -4.49
N ARG A 169 9.64 9.27 -4.76
CA ARG A 169 9.92 10.34 -3.77
C ARG A 169 8.77 11.33 -3.72
N LEU A 170 7.78 11.03 -2.89
CA LEU A 170 6.65 11.92 -2.62
C LEU A 170 7.16 13.30 -2.18
N LEU A 171 6.52 14.36 -2.67
CA LEU A 171 7.02 15.72 -2.53
C LEU A 171 6.60 16.35 -1.20
N CYS A 172 5.41 16.00 -0.69
CA CYS A 172 4.88 16.48 0.58
C CYS A 172 4.52 15.31 1.51
N VAL A 173 4.48 15.56 2.83
CA VAL A 173 3.99 14.56 3.80
C VAL A 173 2.52 14.20 3.54
N SER A 174 1.69 15.19 3.20
CA SER A 174 0.30 14.96 2.78
C SER A 174 0.17 14.01 1.60
N ASP A 175 1.10 14.00 0.64
CA ASP A 175 1.06 13.10 -0.52
C ASP A 175 1.12 11.62 -0.07
N LEU A 176 1.84 11.32 1.03
CA LEU A 176 1.90 9.97 1.58
C LEU A 176 0.56 9.52 2.15
N LEU A 177 -0.11 10.41 2.88
CA LEU A 177 -1.42 10.12 3.46
C LEU A 177 -2.50 10.04 2.37
N LEU A 178 -2.47 10.94 1.39
CA LEU A 178 -3.36 10.90 0.21
C LEU A 178 -3.17 9.60 -0.57
N LEU A 179 -1.92 9.17 -0.77
CA LEU A 179 -1.61 7.90 -1.42
C LEU A 179 -2.27 6.74 -0.68
N GLY A 180 -2.09 6.67 0.65
CA GLY A 180 -2.67 5.64 1.49
C GLY A 180 -4.20 5.64 1.45
N SER A 181 -4.83 6.78 1.73
CA SER A 181 -6.28 6.94 1.76
C SER A 181 -6.93 6.50 0.44
N ALA A 182 -6.43 6.98 -0.70
CA ALA A 182 -7.00 6.60 -2.00
C ALA A 182 -6.73 5.12 -2.33
N THR A 183 -5.54 4.57 -2.01
CA THR A 183 -5.25 3.14 -2.23
C THR A 183 -6.21 2.26 -1.43
N ILE A 184 -6.50 2.62 -0.18
CA ILE A 184 -7.39 1.85 0.70
C ILE A 184 -8.82 1.86 0.15
N GLU A 185 -9.36 3.02 -0.21
CA GLU A 185 -10.74 3.11 -0.74
C GLU A 185 -10.88 2.47 -2.12
N GLU A 186 -9.88 2.61 -3.00
CA GLU A 186 -9.85 1.91 -4.29
C GLU A 186 -9.82 0.39 -4.11
N ALA A 187 -9.02 -0.13 -3.18
CA ALA A 187 -8.93 -1.56 -2.91
C ALA A 187 -10.22 -2.10 -2.29
N ARG A 188 -10.83 -1.38 -1.33
CA ARG A 188 -12.13 -1.73 -0.74
C ARG A 188 -13.22 -1.79 -1.82
N SER A 189 -13.23 -0.83 -2.74
CA SER A 189 -14.19 -0.78 -3.83
C SER A 189 -13.96 -1.88 -4.88
N LEU A 190 -12.71 -2.25 -5.16
CA LEU A 190 -12.39 -3.38 -6.03
C LEU A 190 -12.82 -4.71 -5.41
N LEU A 191 -12.59 -4.92 -4.11
CA LEU A 191 -13.08 -6.10 -3.39
C LEU A 191 -14.61 -6.18 -3.43
N TYR A 192 -15.28 -5.04 -3.22
CA TYR A 192 -16.74 -4.98 -3.30
C TYR A 192 -17.25 -5.27 -4.71
N TRP A 193 -16.62 -4.73 -5.75
CA TRP A 193 -16.95 -5.05 -7.15
C TRP A 193 -16.70 -6.52 -7.49
N LEU A 194 -15.61 -7.11 -6.98
CA LEU A 194 -15.28 -8.53 -7.18
C LEU A 194 -16.37 -9.45 -6.62
N ASP A 195 -16.90 -9.10 -5.44
CA ASP A 195 -17.97 -9.83 -4.77
C ASP A 195 -19.33 -9.59 -5.44
N SER A 196 -19.77 -8.33 -5.51
CA SER A 196 -21.13 -7.96 -5.91
C SER A 196 -21.43 -8.04 -7.41
N GLU A 197 -20.47 -7.67 -8.26
CA GLU A 197 -20.68 -7.56 -9.71
C GLU A 197 -20.00 -8.68 -10.47
N ALA A 198 -18.74 -8.98 -10.12
CA ALA A 198 -18.00 -10.04 -10.81
C ALA A 198 -18.34 -11.45 -10.26
N GLY A 199 -18.90 -11.55 -9.05
CA GLY A 199 -19.40 -12.79 -8.46
C GLY A 199 -18.32 -13.78 -8.01
N PHE A 200 -17.16 -13.28 -7.54
CA PHE A 200 -16.08 -14.13 -7.05
C PHE A 200 -16.46 -14.84 -5.74
N GLY A 201 -16.15 -16.14 -5.64
CA GLY A 201 -16.48 -16.92 -4.44
C GLY A 201 -15.63 -16.58 -3.21
N LYS A 202 -14.37 -16.18 -3.41
CA LYS A 202 -13.47 -15.71 -2.34
C LYS A 202 -12.67 -14.50 -2.80
N THR A 203 -12.51 -13.50 -1.93
CA THR A 203 -11.76 -12.28 -2.24
C THR A 203 -10.72 -11.98 -1.18
N GLY A 204 -9.65 -11.32 -1.61
CA GLY A 204 -8.47 -11.09 -0.80
C GLY A 204 -7.67 -9.86 -1.11
N VAL A 205 -6.87 -9.45 -0.14
CA VAL A 205 -5.94 -8.35 -0.30
C VAL A 205 -4.57 -8.72 0.25
N CYS A 206 -3.52 -8.34 -0.47
CA CYS A 206 -2.15 -8.55 -0.04
C CYS A 206 -1.26 -7.36 -0.44
N GLY A 207 -0.16 -7.18 0.28
CA GLY A 207 0.84 -6.20 -0.14
C GLY A 207 2.15 -6.33 0.60
N LEU A 208 3.19 -5.71 0.03
CA LEU A 208 4.55 -5.72 0.59
C LEU A 208 4.89 -4.36 1.20
N SER A 209 5.47 -4.35 2.40
CA SER A 209 5.92 -3.13 3.10
C SER A 209 4.76 -2.12 3.23
N MET A 210 4.85 -0.93 2.61
CA MET A 210 3.75 0.04 2.52
C MET A 210 2.44 -0.58 2.03
N GLY A 211 2.50 -1.43 1.00
CA GLY A 211 1.32 -2.13 0.49
C GLY A 211 0.73 -3.11 1.50
N GLY A 212 1.55 -3.67 2.40
CA GLY A 212 1.09 -4.54 3.47
C GLY A 212 0.40 -3.76 4.59
N VAL A 213 0.87 -2.54 4.91
CA VAL A 213 0.15 -1.60 5.80
C VAL A 213 -1.24 -1.32 5.25
N HIS A 214 -1.34 -0.97 3.96
CA HIS A 214 -2.63 -0.73 3.32
C HIS A 214 -3.49 -1.99 3.27
N ALA A 215 -2.91 -3.18 3.04
CA ALA A 215 -3.66 -4.44 3.03
C ALA A 215 -4.27 -4.74 4.40
N ALA A 216 -3.53 -4.50 5.49
CA ALA A 216 -4.04 -4.63 6.85
C ALA A 216 -5.21 -3.66 7.11
N MET A 217 -5.09 -2.40 6.71
CA MET A 217 -6.17 -1.40 6.82
C MET A 217 -7.38 -1.79 5.97
N VAL A 218 -7.19 -2.26 4.74
CA VAL A 218 -8.29 -2.71 3.87
C VAL A 218 -9.02 -3.89 4.51
N GLY A 219 -8.30 -4.91 4.98
CA GLY A 219 -8.92 -6.08 5.63
C GLY A 219 -9.66 -5.74 6.93
N SER A 220 -9.16 -4.75 7.68
CA SER A 220 -9.81 -4.23 8.87
C SER A 220 -11.12 -3.47 8.56
N LEU A 221 -11.09 -2.62 7.53
CA LEU A 221 -12.18 -1.71 7.19
C LEU A 221 -13.23 -2.33 6.25
N HIS A 222 -12.99 -3.50 5.68
CA HIS A 222 -13.94 -4.10 4.75
C HIS A 222 -15.16 -4.65 5.50
N PRO A 223 -16.40 -4.41 5.01
CA PRO A 223 -17.61 -4.81 5.73
C PRO A 223 -17.81 -6.33 5.81
N THR A 224 -17.25 -7.07 4.85
CA THR A 224 -17.33 -8.54 4.79
C THR A 224 -15.95 -9.17 5.07
N PRO A 225 -15.90 -10.47 5.46
CA PRO A 225 -14.64 -11.18 5.63
C PRO A 225 -13.80 -11.22 4.33
N VAL A 226 -12.57 -10.73 4.41
CA VAL A 226 -11.58 -10.75 3.31
C VAL A 226 -10.28 -11.33 3.84
N ALA A 227 -9.75 -12.37 3.20
CA ALA A 227 -8.45 -12.88 3.64
C ALA A 227 -7.34 -11.88 3.31
N THR A 228 -6.47 -11.66 4.28
CA THR A 228 -5.59 -10.50 4.32
C THR A 228 -4.17 -10.95 4.57
N LEU A 229 -3.25 -10.54 3.69
CA LEU A 229 -1.82 -10.89 3.77
C LEU A 229 -0.93 -9.63 3.76
N PRO A 230 -0.66 -9.04 4.93
CA PRO A 230 0.38 -8.03 5.12
C PRO A 230 1.76 -8.71 5.16
N PHE A 231 2.62 -8.40 4.19
CA PHE A 231 3.93 -9.03 4.06
C PHE A 231 5.07 -8.04 4.25
N LEU A 232 5.92 -8.32 5.23
CA LEU A 232 7.04 -7.47 5.64
C LEU A 232 6.62 -6.01 5.86
N SER A 233 5.42 -5.81 6.40
CA SER A 233 4.86 -4.51 6.68
C SER A 233 5.26 -4.02 8.07
N PRO A 234 5.73 -2.77 8.22
CA PRO A 234 5.77 -2.13 9.54
C PRO A 234 4.35 -1.94 10.06
N HIS A 235 4.18 -1.68 11.36
CA HIS A 235 2.84 -1.36 11.90
C HIS A 235 2.38 0.07 11.51
N SER A 236 3.31 0.96 11.14
CA SER A 236 2.99 2.31 10.66
C SER A 236 4.13 2.90 9.80
N ALA A 237 3.84 4.01 9.14
CA ALA A 237 4.85 4.79 8.42
C ALA A 237 5.90 5.43 9.36
N VAL A 238 5.61 5.55 10.67
CA VAL A 238 6.56 6.06 11.68
C VAL A 238 7.84 5.20 11.68
N VAL A 239 7.67 3.87 11.68
CA VAL A 239 8.79 2.92 11.69
C VAL A 239 9.68 3.13 10.46
N ALA A 240 9.11 3.43 9.31
CA ALA A 240 9.88 3.61 8.08
C ALA A 240 10.63 4.94 8.05
N PHE A 241 9.95 6.05 8.37
CA PHE A 241 10.44 7.41 8.17
C PHE A 241 11.14 8.03 9.39
N CYS A 242 10.82 7.60 10.61
CA CYS A 242 11.40 8.16 11.83
C CYS A 242 12.49 7.27 12.43
N GLU A 243 12.33 5.95 12.33
CA GLU A 243 13.21 4.98 12.99
C GLU A 243 14.11 4.24 11.99
N GLY A 244 13.53 3.85 10.87
CA GLY A 244 14.15 3.04 9.82
C GLY A 244 14.94 3.82 8.79
N ILE A 245 15.28 3.12 7.70
CA ILE A 245 16.24 3.61 6.69
C ILE A 245 15.77 4.87 5.95
N LEU A 246 14.45 5.09 5.82
CA LEU A 246 13.92 6.25 5.10
C LEU A 246 14.11 7.56 5.86
N LYS A 247 14.46 7.53 7.16
CA LYS A 247 14.85 8.74 7.89
C LYS A 247 16.04 9.45 7.26
N HIS A 248 16.96 8.71 6.64
CA HIS A 248 18.10 9.31 5.93
C HIS A 248 17.69 9.87 4.56
N ALA A 249 16.57 9.40 4.01
CA ALA A 249 16.00 9.87 2.75
C ALA A 249 14.97 11.00 2.93
N THR A 250 14.74 11.48 4.14
CA THR A 250 13.70 12.49 4.46
C THR A 250 14.33 13.89 4.47
N ALA A 251 13.68 14.85 3.81
CA ALA A 251 14.11 16.25 3.75
C ALA A 251 13.77 17.01 5.06
N TRP A 252 14.43 16.66 6.17
CA TRP A 252 14.13 17.23 7.48
C TRP A 252 14.26 18.76 7.53
N GLU A 253 15.24 19.33 6.84
CA GLU A 253 15.40 20.79 6.78
C GLU A 253 14.26 21.46 6.02
N ALA A 254 13.81 20.89 4.90
CA ALA A 254 12.67 21.43 4.16
C ALA A 254 11.39 21.39 5.02
N LEU A 255 11.21 20.34 5.81
CA LEU A 255 10.09 20.24 6.76
C LEU A 255 10.20 21.26 7.90
N ARG A 256 11.41 21.57 8.37
CA ARG A 256 11.65 22.60 9.38
C ARG A 256 11.37 23.99 8.84
N GLU A 257 11.85 24.29 7.64
CA GLU A 257 11.68 25.58 6.97
C GLU A 257 10.22 25.88 6.62
N ASP A 258 9.46 24.89 6.15
CA ASP A 258 8.03 25.01 5.84
C ASP A 258 7.19 25.44 7.06
N LEU A 259 7.62 25.08 8.28
CA LEU A 259 6.97 25.48 9.54
C LEU A 259 7.47 26.83 10.08
N ALA A 260 8.71 27.20 9.78
CA ALA A 260 9.28 28.48 10.20
C ALA A 260 8.57 29.69 9.53
N VAL A 261 7.90 29.46 8.40
CA VAL A 261 7.01 30.44 7.76
C VAL A 261 5.74 30.70 8.58
N GLN A 262 5.35 29.78 9.50
CA GLN A 262 4.07 29.82 10.20
C GLN A 262 4.17 30.01 11.74
N LYS A 263 5.32 29.72 12.39
CA LYS A 263 5.57 29.90 13.84
C LYS A 263 7.07 30.15 14.14
N THR A 264 7.41 30.47 15.39
CA THR A 264 8.79 30.55 15.94
C THR A 264 9.64 29.36 15.46
N ALA A 265 10.92 29.58 15.17
CA ALA A 265 11.83 28.56 14.63
C ALA A 265 11.80 27.26 15.44
N MET A 266 11.26 26.19 14.84
CA MET A 266 11.22 24.85 15.44
C MET A 266 12.58 24.16 15.32
N THR A 267 12.95 23.40 16.33
CA THR A 267 14.10 22.49 16.34
C THR A 267 13.84 21.26 15.46
N LEU A 268 14.90 20.58 15.02
CA LEU A 268 14.76 19.34 14.23
C LEU A 268 14.07 18.23 15.04
N GLU A 269 14.26 18.22 16.35
CA GLU A 269 13.65 17.29 17.28
C GLU A 269 12.13 17.47 17.30
N GLU A 270 11.64 18.71 17.37
CA GLU A 270 10.20 19.01 17.29
C GLU A 270 9.61 18.67 15.91
N VAL A 271 10.36 18.88 14.83
CA VAL A 271 9.95 18.49 13.47
C VAL A 271 9.80 16.97 13.36
N ARG A 272 10.74 16.20 13.93
CA ARG A 272 10.65 14.73 13.99
C ARG A 272 9.47 14.27 14.84
N GLU A 273 9.20 14.96 15.95
CA GLU A 273 8.05 14.66 16.79
C GLU A 273 6.72 14.93 16.08
N ARG A 274 6.61 16.06 15.36
CA ARG A 274 5.46 16.32 14.49
C ARG A 274 5.30 15.23 13.43
N MET A 275 6.40 14.77 12.81
CA MET A 275 6.36 13.69 11.83
C MET A 275 5.82 12.41 12.44
N ARG A 276 6.28 12.03 13.65
CA ARG A 276 5.74 10.86 14.38
C ARG A 276 4.23 11.00 14.61
N ASN A 277 3.78 12.15 15.09
CA ASN A 277 2.36 12.40 15.34
C ASN A 277 1.51 12.31 14.08
N VAL A 278 1.95 12.91 12.98
CA VAL A 278 1.25 12.83 11.69
C VAL A 278 1.23 11.40 11.14
N LEU A 279 2.35 10.70 11.18
CA LEU A 279 2.44 9.35 10.63
C LEU A 279 1.81 8.28 11.54
N SER A 280 1.55 8.57 12.82
CA SER A 280 0.78 7.71 13.73
C SER A 280 -0.65 7.46 13.25
N LEU A 281 -1.15 8.29 12.33
CA LEU A 281 -2.43 8.08 11.65
C LEU A 281 -2.44 6.84 10.77
N THR A 282 -1.27 6.30 10.43
CA THR A 282 -1.11 5.07 9.64
C THR A 282 -0.87 3.83 10.50
N ASP A 283 -1.05 3.94 11.83
CA ASP A 283 -0.83 2.80 12.72
C ASP A 283 -1.98 1.80 12.64
N VAL A 284 -1.69 0.61 12.10
CA VAL A 284 -2.67 -0.47 11.90
C VAL A 284 -3.27 -0.97 13.22
N THR A 285 -2.60 -0.77 14.36
CA THR A 285 -3.11 -1.16 15.68
C THR A 285 -4.30 -0.31 16.14
N ARG A 286 -4.53 0.84 15.49
CA ARG A 286 -5.64 1.75 15.77
C ARG A 286 -6.89 1.45 14.92
N PHE A 287 -6.79 0.48 14.03
CA PHE A 287 -7.89 0.06 13.17
C PHE A 287 -8.65 -1.12 13.81
N PRO A 288 -9.94 -1.31 13.49
CA PRO A 288 -10.72 -2.43 13.98
C PRO A 288 -10.08 -3.79 13.69
N ILE A 289 -10.41 -4.79 14.50
CA ILE A 289 -10.04 -6.17 14.18
C ILE A 289 -10.80 -6.60 12.90
N PRO A 290 -10.12 -7.20 11.90
CA PRO A 290 -10.80 -7.72 10.71
C PRO A 290 -11.95 -8.67 11.05
N LYS A 291 -13.00 -8.69 10.21
CA LYS A 291 -14.22 -9.49 10.47
C LYS A 291 -13.94 -10.98 10.68
N ASN A 292 -12.90 -11.52 10.03
CA ASN A 292 -12.41 -12.86 10.27
C ASN A 292 -10.88 -12.83 10.52
N PRO A 293 -10.44 -12.77 11.79
CA PRO A 293 -9.03 -12.75 12.14
C PRO A 293 -8.27 -14.02 11.72
N ASN A 294 -8.96 -15.17 11.63
CA ASN A 294 -8.34 -16.43 11.21
C ASN A 294 -7.95 -16.42 9.72
N ALA A 295 -8.54 -15.52 8.94
CA ALA A 295 -8.22 -15.32 7.52
C ALA A 295 -7.08 -14.30 7.33
N VAL A 296 -6.36 -13.93 8.39
CA VAL A 296 -5.26 -12.96 8.34
C VAL A 296 -3.93 -13.66 8.63
N ILE A 297 -2.98 -13.56 7.71
CA ILE A 297 -1.61 -14.05 7.92
C ILE A 297 -0.67 -12.86 7.87
N PHE A 298 -0.04 -12.56 9.01
CA PHE A 298 1.06 -11.59 9.06
C PHE A 298 2.37 -12.30 8.81
N VAL A 299 3.14 -11.78 7.85
CA VAL A 299 4.51 -12.25 7.63
C VAL A 299 5.46 -11.14 8.00
N ALA A 300 6.04 -11.25 9.19
CA ALA A 300 7.04 -10.32 9.68
C ALA A 300 8.45 -10.91 9.53
N ALA A 301 9.44 -10.05 9.29
CA ALA A 301 10.84 -10.43 9.44
C ALA A 301 11.34 -10.03 10.83
N THR A 302 12.06 -10.92 11.50
CA THR A 302 12.79 -10.61 12.75
C THR A 302 14.04 -9.77 12.48
N VAL A 303 14.57 -9.82 11.25
CA VAL A 303 15.64 -8.94 10.71
C VAL A 303 15.40 -8.77 9.20
N SER A 304 14.99 -7.58 8.72
CA SER A 304 14.68 -7.41 7.28
C SER A 304 15.94 -7.10 6.48
N THR A 305 16.28 -7.97 5.53
CA THR A 305 17.29 -7.74 4.50
C THR A 305 16.59 -7.83 3.15
N ARG A 306 16.94 -6.95 2.21
CA ARG A 306 16.13 -6.72 1.00
C ARG A 306 16.38 -7.76 -0.11
N SER A 307 16.33 -9.06 0.20
CA SER A 307 16.48 -10.10 -0.83
C SER A 307 15.13 -10.34 -1.53
N GLN A 308 14.97 -9.96 -2.80
CA GLN A 308 13.65 -9.98 -3.46
C GLN A 308 13.24 -11.36 -3.99
N TYR A 309 14.18 -12.25 -4.31
CA TYR A 309 13.88 -13.48 -5.07
C TYR A 309 13.37 -14.64 -4.20
N HIS A 310 13.99 -14.91 -3.04
CA HIS A 310 13.53 -15.99 -2.15
C HIS A 310 12.16 -15.65 -1.51
N HIS A 311 11.91 -14.36 -1.29
CA HIS A 311 10.69 -13.88 -0.66
C HIS A 311 9.46 -13.95 -1.59
N MET A 312 9.63 -13.88 -2.92
CA MET A 312 8.51 -14.01 -3.87
C MET A 312 7.89 -15.41 -3.90
N ILE A 313 8.70 -16.48 -3.79
CA ILE A 313 8.20 -17.86 -3.76
C ILE A 313 7.42 -18.10 -2.46
N VAL A 314 7.99 -17.67 -1.33
CA VAL A 314 7.32 -17.76 -0.01
C VAL A 314 6.00 -16.97 -0.03
N TYR A 315 5.99 -15.77 -0.61
CA TYR A 315 4.79 -14.94 -0.73
C TYR A 315 3.68 -15.63 -1.53
N SER A 316 3.99 -16.21 -2.70
CA SER A 316 3.00 -16.94 -3.51
C SER A 316 2.48 -18.21 -2.80
N CYS A 317 3.33 -18.92 -2.07
CA CYS A 317 2.92 -20.11 -1.31
C CYS A 317 2.00 -19.74 -0.13
N ILE A 318 2.28 -18.65 0.57
CA ILE A 318 1.44 -18.19 1.69
C ILE A 318 0.07 -17.74 1.19
N ILE A 319 0.03 -16.99 0.07
CA ILE A 319 -1.22 -16.66 -0.61
C ILE A 319 -1.99 -17.96 -0.88
N ARG A 320 -1.40 -18.91 -1.60
CA ARG A 320 -2.05 -20.18 -1.92
C ARG A 320 -2.62 -20.89 -0.69
N ASN A 321 -1.84 -21.03 0.38
CA ASN A 321 -2.29 -21.71 1.59
C ASN A 321 -3.47 -20.97 2.24
N LEU A 322 -3.40 -19.64 2.39
CA LEU A 322 -4.50 -18.85 2.96
C LEU A 322 -5.84 -19.08 2.25
N TRP A 323 -5.82 -19.24 0.92
CA TRP A 323 -7.06 -19.39 0.12
C TRP A 323 -7.58 -20.81 0.04
N LEU A 324 -6.69 -21.81 0.20
CA LEU A 324 -7.05 -23.22 0.16
C LEU A 324 -7.43 -23.79 1.53
N THR A 325 -6.89 -23.28 2.64
CA THR A 325 -7.03 -23.91 3.97
C THR A 325 -8.17 -23.39 4.83
N HIS A 326 -8.86 -22.31 4.44
CA HIS A 326 -10.02 -21.80 5.17
C HIS A 326 -11.32 -22.14 4.44
N PRO A 327 -12.04 -23.20 4.87
CA PRO A 327 -13.44 -23.37 4.55
C PRO A 327 -14.25 -22.27 5.25
N GLU A 328 -15.39 -21.96 4.65
CA GLU A 328 -16.38 -20.91 4.97
C GLU A 328 -16.51 -20.51 6.44
#